data_AF-A0A226BXB7-F1
#
_entry.id   AF-A0A226BXB7-F1
#
_cell.length_a   1.000
_cell.length_b   1.000
_cell.length_c   1.000
_cell.angle_alpha   90.00
_cell.angle_beta   90.00
_cell.angle_gamma   90.00
#
_symmetry.space_group_name_H-M   'P 1'
#
loop_
_entity.id
_entity.type
_entity.pdbx_description
1 polymer ?
#
loop_
_entity_poly.entity_id
_entity_poly.type
_entity_poly.pdbx_seq_one_letter_code
_entity_poly.pdbx_strand_id
1 'polypeptide(L)'
;MFLFELLLLPIIIFIILSILILPFQFAFHSIINIITVPAQFIKIASNKKLRINHALEHSTINVLEKKYGYRGLAGYAKENGFVIRGKVHPTHLENAAIIGLDKLNQGYNELAIHKRCGTSMLAANFTSAVIFILLLWQTGMFSIFNIFVAILLSQFVGPTTGKILQKFITTSTDVSYIDITGIDYNANNIVGILGFNFKTAPNEFFVRTHRINEIEIMT
;
A
#
# COMPACT_ATOMS: atom_id res chain seq x y z
N MET A 1 -11.48 33.59 -33.77
CA MET A 1 -12.34 33.41 -32.58
C MET A 1 -13.22 32.17 -32.72
N PHE A 2 -14.05 32.07 -33.78
CA PHE A 2 -14.96 30.94 -34.03
C PHE A 2 -14.31 29.54 -34.08
N LEU A 3 -13.15 29.38 -34.73
CA LEU A 3 -12.46 28.07 -34.81
C LEU A 3 -11.96 27.57 -33.43
N PHE A 4 -11.59 28.48 -32.54
CA PHE A 4 -11.13 28.17 -31.19
C PHE A 4 -12.30 27.73 -30.29
N GLU A 5 -13.45 28.40 -30.40
CA GLU A 5 -14.69 28.02 -29.70
C GLU A 5 -15.20 26.65 -30.17
N LEU A 6 -15.12 26.35 -31.47
CA LEU A 6 -15.49 25.05 -32.04
C LEU A 6 -14.59 23.90 -31.54
N LEU A 7 -13.31 24.18 -31.28
CA LEU A 7 -12.37 23.21 -30.69
C LEU A 7 -12.61 22.99 -29.19
N LEU A 8 -13.04 24.03 -28.47
CA LEU A 8 -13.30 23.96 -27.02
C LEU A 8 -14.65 23.29 -26.69
N LEU A 9 -15.66 23.45 -27.54
CA LEU A 9 -16.99 22.88 -27.32
C LEU A 9 -16.99 21.37 -27.00
N PRO A 10 -16.31 20.49 -27.77
CA PRO A 10 -16.27 19.06 -27.43
C PRO A 10 -15.57 18.78 -26.09
N ILE A 11 -14.56 19.58 -25.71
CA ILE A 11 -13.87 19.46 -24.42
C ILE A 11 -14.81 19.84 -23.27
N ILE A 12 -15.55 20.93 -23.41
CA ILE A 12 -16.52 21.38 -22.42
C ILE A 12 -17.63 20.35 -22.26
N ILE A 13 -18.17 19.83 -23.36
CA ILE A 13 -19.20 18.77 -23.34
C ILE A 13 -18.66 17.54 -22.63
N PHE A 14 -17.43 17.10 -22.94
CA PHE A 14 -16.79 15.96 -22.30
C PHE A 14 -16.64 16.17 -20.78
N ILE A 15 -16.22 17.36 -20.35
CA ILE A 15 -16.10 17.70 -18.91
C ILE A 15 -17.48 17.66 -18.24
N ILE A 16 -18.51 18.27 -18.83
CA ILE A 16 -19.86 18.28 -18.27
C ILE A 16 -20.41 16.85 -18.14
N LEU A 17 -20.26 16.03 -19.18
CA LEU A 17 -20.69 14.63 -19.15
C LEU A 17 -19.93 13.84 -18.09
N SER A 18 -18.62 14.07 -17.95
CA SER A 18 -17.79 13.39 -16.93
C SER A 18 -18.26 13.75 -15.51
N ILE A 19 -18.53 15.03 -15.25
CA ILE A 19 -19.05 15.52 -13.96
C ILE A 19 -20.43 14.90 -13.66
N LEU A 20 -21.30 14.80 -14.67
CA LEU A 20 -22.63 14.21 -14.52
C LEU A 20 -22.59 12.70 -14.22
N ILE A 21 -21.66 11.98 -14.83
CA ILE A 21 -21.52 10.52 -14.65
C ILE A 21 -20.79 10.16 -13.34
N LEU A 22 -19.94 11.05 -12.83
CA LEU A 22 -19.07 10.81 -11.68
C LEU A 22 -19.80 10.25 -10.44
N PRO A 23 -20.98 10.75 -10.02
CA PRO A 23 -21.71 10.18 -8.88
C PRO A 23 -22.19 8.75 -9.09
N PHE A 24 -22.57 8.39 -10.32
CA PHE A 24 -22.97 7.03 -10.66
C PHE A 24 -21.78 6.08 -10.64
N GLN A 25 -20.64 6.52 -11.21
CA GLN A 25 -19.40 5.76 -11.15
C GLN A 25 -18.94 5.54 -9.70
N PHE A 26 -19.00 6.57 -8.85
CA PHE A 26 -18.65 6.46 -7.44
C PHE A 26 -19.58 5.51 -6.68
N ALA A 27 -20.89 5.57 -6.96
CA ALA A 27 -21.86 4.65 -6.37
C ALA A 27 -21.59 3.20 -6.76
N PHE A 28 -21.34 2.94 -8.05
CA PHE A 28 -21.01 1.61 -8.55
C PHE A 28 -19.75 1.05 -7.89
N HIS A 29 -18.68 1.84 -7.83
CA HIS A 29 -17.45 1.45 -7.12
C HIS A 29 -17.69 1.23 -5.62
N SER A 30 -18.55 2.03 -4.99
CA SER A 30 -18.87 1.88 -3.56
C SER A 30 -19.54 0.54 -3.27
N ILE A 31 -20.51 0.14 -4.11
CA ILE A 31 -21.21 -1.15 -3.98
C ILE A 31 -20.22 -2.31 -4.15
N ILE A 32 -19.36 -2.26 -5.17
CA ILE A 32 -18.32 -3.27 -5.38
C ILE A 32 -17.40 -3.34 -4.17
N ASN A 33 -16.90 -2.20 -3.69
CA ASN A 33 -15.96 -2.14 -2.57
C ASN A 33 -16.53 -2.72 -1.27
N ILE A 34 -17.84 -2.56 -1.01
CA ILE A 34 -18.48 -3.15 0.16
C ILE A 34 -18.31 -4.68 0.18
N ILE A 35 -18.29 -5.31 -0.99
CA ILE A 35 -18.18 -6.77 -1.11
C ILE A 35 -16.71 -7.19 -1.25
N THR A 36 -15.94 -6.52 -2.11
CA THR A 36 -14.59 -6.98 -2.47
C THR A 36 -13.54 -6.68 -1.41
N VAL A 37 -13.64 -5.55 -0.71
CA VAL A 37 -12.62 -5.15 0.27
C VAL A 37 -12.58 -6.09 1.49
N PRO A 38 -13.72 -6.45 2.12
CA PRO A 38 -13.71 -7.43 3.20
C PRO A 38 -13.10 -8.78 2.77
N ALA A 39 -13.39 -9.25 1.56
CA ALA A 39 -12.80 -10.49 1.04
C ALA A 39 -11.27 -10.40 0.92
N GLN A 40 -10.73 -9.26 0.51
CA GLN A 40 -9.29 -9.02 0.49
C GLN A 40 -8.68 -9.05 1.90
N PHE A 41 -9.34 -8.41 2.88
CA PHE A 41 -8.87 -8.47 4.27
C PHE A 41 -8.90 -9.88 4.85
N ILE A 42 -9.95 -10.66 4.59
CA ILE A 42 -10.04 -12.06 5.01
C ILE A 42 -8.92 -12.89 4.38
N LYS A 43 -8.66 -12.71 3.09
CA LYS A 43 -7.57 -13.41 2.39
C LYS A 43 -6.21 -13.14 3.04
N ILE A 44 -5.94 -11.90 3.44
CA ILE A 44 -4.70 -11.54 4.14
C ILE A 44 -4.72 -12.10 5.57
N ALA A 45 -5.83 -11.95 6.30
CA ALA A 45 -5.99 -12.39 7.68
C ALA A 45 -5.69 -13.88 7.85
N SER A 46 -6.17 -14.70 6.91
CA SER A 46 -6.00 -16.15 6.88
C SER A 46 -4.59 -16.61 6.48
N ASN A 47 -3.73 -15.70 6.01
CA ASN A 47 -2.39 -16.04 5.55
C ASN A 47 -1.31 -15.55 6.53
N LYS A 48 -0.94 -16.42 7.48
CA LYS A 48 0.07 -16.09 8.52
C LYS A 48 1.41 -15.66 7.92
N LYS A 49 1.91 -16.37 6.89
CA LYS A 49 3.20 -16.04 6.25
C LYS A 49 3.19 -14.65 5.64
N LEU A 50 2.12 -14.33 4.90
CA LEU A 50 1.94 -13.01 4.30
C LEU A 50 1.90 -11.90 5.36
N ARG A 51 1.17 -12.10 6.46
CA ARG A 51 1.07 -11.13 7.57
C ARG A 51 2.41 -10.88 8.26
N ILE A 52 3.22 -11.92 8.44
CA ILE A 52 4.55 -11.79 9.04
C ILE A 52 5.47 -10.99 8.11
N ASN A 53 5.51 -11.34 6.84
CA ASN A 53 6.34 -10.61 5.87
C ASN A 53 5.86 -9.17 5.68
N HIS A 54 4.57 -8.89 5.85
CA HIS A 54 4.03 -7.54 5.85
C HIS A 54 4.46 -6.73 7.08
N ALA A 55 4.53 -7.35 8.26
CA ALA A 55 5.11 -6.71 9.44
C ALA A 55 6.60 -6.38 9.22
N LEU A 56 7.36 -7.31 8.63
CA LEU A 56 8.79 -7.11 8.31
C LEU A 56 9.02 -6.05 7.22
N GLU A 57 8.16 -5.99 6.21
CA GLU A 57 8.17 -4.93 5.21
C GLU A 57 8.00 -3.56 5.88
N HIS A 58 6.97 -3.41 6.72
CA HIS A 58 6.73 -2.17 7.44
C HIS A 58 7.87 -1.80 8.38
N SER A 59 8.43 -2.76 9.13
CA SER A 59 9.54 -2.47 10.04
C SER A 59 10.79 -2.04 9.27
N THR A 60 11.08 -2.71 8.15
CA THR A 60 12.17 -2.35 7.23
C THR A 60 12.02 -0.94 6.70
N ILE A 61 10.84 -0.58 6.17
CA ILE A 61 10.57 0.78 5.67
C ILE A 61 10.68 1.80 6.81
N ASN A 62 10.10 1.53 7.97
CA ASN A 62 10.18 2.43 9.12
C ASN A 62 11.63 2.67 9.56
N VAL A 63 12.49 1.65 9.53
CA VAL A 63 13.92 1.79 9.81
C VAL A 63 14.62 2.59 8.70
N LEU A 64 14.31 2.34 7.42
CA LEU A 64 14.84 3.11 6.30
C LEU A 64 14.52 4.60 6.40
N GLU A 65 13.28 4.92 6.75
CA GLU A 65 12.82 6.31 6.90
C GLU A 65 13.45 6.98 8.14
N LYS A 66 13.47 6.30 9.29
CA LYS A 66 13.97 6.88 10.56
C LYS A 66 15.48 6.97 10.64
N LYS A 67 16.20 5.93 10.23
CA LYS A 67 17.67 5.83 10.38
C LYS A 67 18.43 6.45 9.22
N TYR A 68 17.95 6.26 7.99
CA TYR A 68 18.65 6.67 6.78
C TYR A 68 17.98 7.83 6.04
N GLY A 69 16.81 8.29 6.48
CA GLY A 69 16.14 9.47 5.91
C GLY A 69 15.48 9.25 4.54
N TYR A 70 15.35 8.00 4.10
CA TYR A 70 14.65 7.70 2.84
C TYR A 70 13.18 8.13 2.90
N ARG A 71 12.59 8.46 1.75
CA ARG A 71 11.19 8.87 1.62
C ARG A 71 10.61 8.35 0.31
N GLY A 72 9.28 8.24 0.26
CA GLY A 72 8.58 7.82 -0.95
C GLY A 72 8.83 6.36 -1.29
N LEU A 73 9.16 5.56 -0.28
CA LEU A 73 9.25 4.11 -0.41
C LEU A 73 7.84 3.53 -0.44
N ALA A 74 7.66 2.52 -1.28
CA ALA A 74 6.48 1.68 -1.28
C ALA A 74 6.92 0.23 -1.06
N GLY A 75 6.05 -0.58 -0.48
CA GLY A 75 6.33 -2.00 -0.32
C GLY A 75 5.06 -2.83 -0.45
N TYR A 76 5.29 -4.13 -0.63
CA TYR A 76 4.24 -5.12 -0.53
C TYR A 76 4.81 -6.49 -0.15
N ALA A 77 4.09 -7.21 0.69
CA ALA A 77 4.48 -8.54 1.14
C ALA A 77 4.07 -9.65 0.16
N LYS A 78 4.83 -10.75 0.21
CA LYS A 78 4.54 -12.05 -0.38
C LYS A 78 4.70 -13.13 0.70
N GLU A 79 4.42 -14.39 0.40
CA GLU A 79 4.56 -15.48 1.38
C GLU A 79 6.02 -15.87 1.66
N ASN A 80 6.94 -15.58 0.74
CA ASN A 80 8.36 -15.94 0.80
C ASN A 80 9.30 -14.73 0.93
N GLY A 81 8.75 -13.56 1.26
CA GLY A 81 9.50 -12.34 1.39
C GLY A 81 8.63 -11.11 1.19
N PHE A 82 9.27 -9.98 0.92
CA PHE A 82 8.58 -8.73 0.62
C PHE A 82 9.38 -7.90 -0.38
N VAL A 83 8.68 -7.02 -1.09
CA VAL A 83 9.28 -6.12 -2.07
C VAL A 83 9.33 -4.71 -1.51
N ILE A 84 10.47 -4.04 -1.70
CA ILE A 84 10.64 -2.61 -1.46
C ILE A 84 10.90 -1.93 -2.80
N ARG A 85 10.11 -0.90 -3.09
CA ARG A 85 10.24 -0.04 -4.27
C ARG A 85 10.69 1.36 -3.86
N GLY A 86 11.69 1.86 -4.56
CA GLY A 86 12.28 3.17 -4.35
C GLY A 86 13.79 3.16 -4.49
N LYS A 87 14.36 4.35 -4.62
CA LYS A 87 15.82 4.53 -4.71
C LYS A 87 16.44 4.38 -3.32
N VAL A 88 16.91 3.18 -3.01
CA VAL A 88 17.62 2.86 -1.77
C VAL A 88 18.96 2.20 -2.07
N HIS A 89 19.95 2.48 -1.23
CA HIS A 89 21.21 1.76 -1.29
C HIS A 89 21.01 0.31 -0.77
N PRO A 90 21.45 -0.73 -1.50
CA PRO A 90 21.23 -2.14 -1.11
C PRO A 90 21.67 -2.45 0.32
N THR A 91 22.85 -1.99 0.72
CA THR A 91 23.38 -2.19 2.09
C THR A 91 22.53 -1.51 3.17
N HIS A 92 21.90 -0.36 2.86
CA HIS A 92 21.00 0.29 3.83
C HIS A 92 19.71 -0.52 3.97
N LEU A 93 19.20 -1.08 2.86
CA LEU A 93 18.04 -1.97 2.86
C LEU A 93 18.30 -3.25 3.66
N GLU A 94 19.43 -3.91 3.42
CA GLU A 94 19.85 -5.10 4.16
C GLU A 94 19.93 -4.84 5.66
N ASN A 95 20.68 -3.81 6.06
CA ASN A 95 20.79 -3.43 7.45
C ASN A 95 19.43 -3.03 8.05
N ALA A 96 18.59 -2.35 7.29
CA ALA A 96 17.26 -1.96 7.77
C ALA A 96 16.34 -3.17 7.97
N ALA A 97 16.43 -4.17 7.11
CA ALA A 97 15.64 -5.40 7.23
C ALA A 97 16.07 -6.21 8.45
N ILE A 98 17.38 -6.37 8.66
CA ILE A 98 17.93 -7.05 9.86
C ILE A 98 17.52 -6.32 11.14
N ILE A 99 17.71 -4.98 11.19
CA ILE A 99 17.29 -4.17 12.36
C ILE A 99 15.78 -4.25 12.56
N GLY A 100 15.00 -4.23 11.48
CA GLY A 100 13.54 -4.33 11.54
C GLY A 100 13.08 -5.66 12.12
N LEU A 101 13.69 -6.77 11.72
CA LEU A 101 13.44 -8.10 12.27
C LEU A 101 13.82 -8.18 13.76
N ASP A 102 15.03 -7.75 14.11
CA ASP A 102 15.52 -7.73 15.50
C ASP A 102 14.62 -6.89 16.42
N LYS A 103 14.18 -5.71 15.96
CA LYS A 103 13.27 -4.86 16.74
C LYS A 103 11.89 -5.48 16.92
N LEU A 104 11.35 -6.16 15.91
CA LEU A 104 10.08 -6.88 16.07
C LEU A 104 10.22 -8.04 17.08
N ASN A 105 11.33 -8.78 17.04
CA ASN A 105 11.65 -9.82 18.03
C ASN A 105 11.77 -9.25 19.46
N GLN A 106 12.30 -8.04 19.61
CA GLN A 106 12.35 -7.31 20.89
C GLN A 106 10.99 -6.73 21.34
N GLY A 107 9.93 -6.90 20.55
CA GLY A 107 8.58 -6.45 20.89
C GLY A 107 8.23 -5.02 20.47
N TYR A 108 9.03 -4.36 19.63
CA TYR A 108 8.73 -3.03 19.06
C TYR A 108 7.66 -3.12 17.96
N ASN A 109 6.47 -3.56 18.35
CA ASN A 109 5.35 -3.89 17.47
C ASN A 109 4.84 -2.69 16.66
N GLU A 110 5.09 -1.46 17.11
CA GLU A 110 4.71 -0.24 16.38
C GLU A 110 5.45 -0.08 15.06
N LEU A 111 6.61 -0.73 14.89
CA LEU A 111 7.34 -0.75 13.62
C LEU A 111 6.63 -1.57 12.55
N ALA A 112 5.72 -2.48 12.92
CA ALA A 112 4.88 -3.20 11.96
C ALA A 112 3.72 -2.35 11.42
N ILE A 113 3.60 -1.09 11.81
CA ILE A 113 2.55 -0.17 11.33
C ILE A 113 3.19 0.94 10.50
N HIS A 114 2.71 1.12 9.26
CA HIS A 114 3.18 2.17 8.35
C HIS A 114 2.06 3.12 7.93
N LYS A 115 2.35 4.42 7.87
CA LYS A 115 1.35 5.45 7.54
C LYS A 115 0.88 5.36 6.08
N ARG A 116 1.73 4.89 5.16
CA ARG A 116 1.50 4.84 3.71
C ARG A 116 1.43 3.40 3.20
N CYS A 117 0.67 2.56 3.90
CA CYS A 117 0.40 1.19 3.48
C CYS A 117 -0.79 1.11 2.52
N GLY A 118 -0.71 0.23 1.51
CA GLY A 118 -1.83 -0.06 0.62
C GLY A 118 -3.10 -0.53 1.36
N THR A 119 -2.95 -1.24 2.49
CA THR A 119 -4.10 -1.65 3.32
C THR A 119 -4.79 -0.47 4.02
N SER A 120 -4.06 0.60 4.37
CA SER A 120 -4.67 1.83 4.88
C SER A 120 -5.44 2.59 3.81
N MET A 121 -4.90 2.66 2.58
CA MET A 121 -5.61 3.28 1.46
C MET A 121 -6.89 2.50 1.13
N LEU A 122 -6.80 1.18 1.11
CA LEU A 122 -7.95 0.30 0.92
C LEU A 122 -9.01 0.49 2.01
N ALA A 123 -8.59 0.60 3.27
CA ALA A 123 -9.48 0.87 4.40
C ALA A 123 -10.20 2.23 4.27
N ALA A 124 -9.47 3.30 3.92
CA ALA A 124 -10.06 4.62 3.69
C ALA A 124 -11.06 4.59 2.51
N ASN A 125 -10.73 3.91 1.42
CA ASN A 125 -11.65 3.76 0.29
C ASN A 125 -12.93 3.01 0.69
N PHE A 126 -12.80 1.96 1.49
CA PHE A 126 -13.95 1.22 2.03
C PHE A 126 -14.79 2.09 2.97
N THR A 127 -14.16 2.84 3.88
CA THR A 127 -14.87 3.79 4.76
C THR A 127 -15.62 4.84 3.94
N SER A 128 -14.99 5.39 2.89
CA SER A 128 -15.66 6.34 2.00
C SER A 128 -16.85 5.71 1.27
N ALA A 129 -16.74 4.46 0.83
CA ALA A 129 -17.83 3.73 0.17
C ALA A 129 -19.02 3.52 1.11
N VAL A 130 -18.76 3.11 2.35
CA VAL A 130 -19.80 2.91 3.37
C VAL A 130 -20.50 4.24 3.68
N ILE A 131 -19.75 5.30 3.95
CA ILE A 131 -20.32 6.63 4.25
C ILE A 131 -21.16 7.13 3.07
N PHE A 132 -20.65 6.99 1.84
CA PHE A 132 -21.40 7.40 0.66
C PHE A 132 -22.72 6.64 0.50
N ILE A 133 -22.72 5.32 0.71
CA ILE A 133 -23.94 4.51 0.62
C ILE A 133 -24.95 4.90 1.71
N LEU A 134 -24.49 5.22 2.92
CA LEU A 134 -25.35 5.75 3.98
C LEU A 134 -25.95 7.10 3.59
N LEU A 135 -25.16 8.02 3.05
CA LEU A 135 -25.65 9.33 2.57
C LEU A 135 -26.61 9.17 1.39
N LEU A 136 -26.33 8.26 0.45
CA LEU A 136 -27.19 7.95 -0.67
C LEU A 136 -28.54 7.38 -0.19
N TRP A 137 -28.54 6.48 0.79
CA TRP A 137 -29.77 5.98 1.40
C TRP A 137 -30.55 7.11 2.09
N GLN A 138 -29.88 7.92 2.92
CA GLN A 138 -30.55 8.99 3.68
C GLN A 138 -31.11 10.10 2.79
N THR A 139 -30.43 10.44 1.71
CA THR A 139 -30.80 11.58 0.85
C THR A 139 -31.52 11.19 -0.43
N GLY A 140 -31.39 9.93 -0.88
CA GLY A 140 -31.86 9.47 -2.18
C GLY A 140 -31.11 10.08 -3.38
N MET A 141 -30.00 10.79 -3.15
CA MET A 141 -29.34 11.59 -4.19
C MET A 141 -27.95 11.07 -4.58
N PHE A 142 -27.75 10.87 -5.88
CA PHE A 142 -26.44 10.67 -6.51
C PHE A 142 -25.76 12.03 -6.74
N SER A 143 -25.32 12.68 -5.66
CA SER A 143 -24.74 14.03 -5.73
C SER A 143 -23.22 14.03 -5.52
N ILE A 144 -22.52 14.94 -6.20
CA ILE A 144 -21.09 15.21 -5.99
C ILE A 144 -20.84 15.68 -4.55
N PHE A 145 -21.79 16.40 -3.96
CA PHE A 145 -21.71 16.85 -2.58
C PHE A 145 -21.62 15.65 -1.61
N ASN A 146 -22.44 14.60 -1.80
CA ASN A 146 -22.36 13.39 -0.98
C ASN A 146 -21.01 12.68 -1.12
N ILE A 147 -20.42 12.68 -2.32
CA ILE A 147 -19.09 12.12 -2.56
C ILE A 147 -18.03 12.92 -1.81
N PHE A 148 -18.08 14.25 -1.92
CA PHE A 148 -17.15 15.14 -1.23
C PHE A 148 -17.21 14.94 0.29
N VAL A 149 -18.42 14.91 0.87
CA VAL A 149 -18.63 14.65 2.30
C VAL A 149 -18.10 13.26 2.68
N ALA A 150 -18.37 12.22 1.89
CA ALA A 150 -17.90 10.87 2.16
C ALA A 150 -16.36 10.77 2.15
N ILE A 151 -15.70 11.37 1.16
CA ILE A 151 -14.23 11.42 1.09
C ILE A 151 -13.67 12.20 2.27
N LEU A 152 -14.23 13.37 2.57
CA LEU A 152 -13.78 14.23 3.66
C LEU A 152 -13.85 13.50 5.01
N LEU A 153 -15.01 12.90 5.33
CA LEU A 153 -15.20 12.12 6.56
C LEU A 153 -14.28 10.90 6.60
N SER A 154 -14.06 10.24 5.45
CA SER A 154 -13.11 9.14 5.36
C SER A 154 -11.67 9.55 5.67
N GLN A 155 -11.24 10.78 5.36
CA GLN A 155 -9.89 11.22 5.73
C GLN A 155 -9.69 11.36 7.24
N PHE A 156 -10.75 11.58 8.01
CA PHE A 156 -10.67 11.60 9.48
C PHE A 156 -10.68 10.19 10.07
N VAL A 157 -11.51 9.29 9.53
CA VAL A 157 -11.71 7.94 10.08
C VAL A 157 -10.69 6.94 9.55
N GLY A 158 -10.40 7.01 8.25
CA GLY A 158 -9.56 6.08 7.48
C GLY A 158 -8.16 5.86 8.06
N PRO A 159 -7.40 6.89 8.48
CA PRO A 159 -6.08 6.70 9.08
C PRO A 159 -6.12 5.87 10.37
N THR A 160 -7.16 6.03 11.19
CA THR A 160 -7.33 5.27 12.42
C THR A 160 -7.73 3.83 12.12
N THR A 161 -8.73 3.64 11.25
CA THR A 161 -9.17 2.31 10.80
C THR A 161 -8.03 1.53 10.14
N GLY A 162 -7.24 2.18 9.29
CA GLY A 162 -6.08 1.57 8.63
C GLY A 162 -5.04 1.06 9.63
N LYS A 163 -4.72 1.83 10.68
CA LYS A 163 -3.80 1.38 11.74
C LYS A 163 -4.34 0.18 12.52
N ILE A 164 -5.63 0.17 12.83
CA ILE A 164 -6.29 -0.95 13.52
C ILE A 164 -6.22 -2.20 12.65
N LEU A 165 -6.58 -2.09 11.37
CA LEU A 165 -6.51 -3.21 10.42
C LEU A 165 -5.08 -3.71 10.26
N GLN A 166 -4.09 -2.82 10.16
CA GLN A 166 -2.69 -3.24 10.15
C GLN A 166 -2.33 -4.05 11.40
N LYS A 167 -2.57 -3.48 12.58
CA LYS A 167 -2.19 -4.11 13.86
C LYS A 167 -2.83 -5.47 14.09
N PHE A 168 -4.11 -5.62 13.75
CA PHE A 168 -4.88 -6.81 14.15
C PHE A 168 -5.17 -7.79 13.00
N ILE A 169 -5.19 -7.32 11.76
CA ILE A 169 -5.67 -8.11 10.61
C ILE A 169 -4.55 -8.38 9.61
N THR A 170 -3.86 -7.34 9.14
CA THR A 170 -2.99 -7.46 7.96
C THR A 170 -1.51 -7.69 8.29
N THR A 171 -1.10 -7.52 9.54
CA THR A 171 0.28 -7.78 10.00
C THR A 171 0.31 -8.76 11.16
N SER A 172 1.45 -9.42 11.37
CA SER A 172 1.71 -10.32 12.49
C SER A 172 3.13 -10.11 12.98
N THR A 173 3.31 -9.73 14.24
CA THR A 173 4.63 -9.44 14.82
C THR A 173 5.31 -10.66 15.44
N ASP A 174 4.67 -11.82 15.39
CA ASP A 174 5.27 -13.14 15.69
C ASP A 174 6.27 -13.52 14.59
N VAL A 175 7.47 -12.95 14.65
CA VAL A 175 8.57 -13.10 13.68
C VAL A 175 9.69 -14.05 14.15
N SER A 176 9.55 -14.68 15.32
CA SER A 176 10.60 -15.47 15.99
C SER A 176 11.13 -16.65 15.17
N TYR A 177 10.37 -17.09 14.18
CA TYR A 177 10.70 -18.23 13.33
C TYR A 177 11.07 -17.82 11.90
N ILE A 178 11.33 -16.54 11.65
CA ILE A 178 11.66 -16.02 10.32
C ILE A 178 13.08 -15.50 10.31
N ASP A 179 13.80 -15.84 9.23
CA ASP A 179 15.10 -15.29 8.91
C ASP A 179 15.11 -14.61 7.53
N ILE A 180 16.01 -13.66 7.35
CA ILE A 180 16.23 -12.94 6.09
C ILE A 180 17.39 -13.60 5.35
N THR A 181 17.10 -14.29 4.25
CA THR A 181 18.12 -15.08 3.52
C THR A 181 18.81 -14.31 2.39
N GLY A 182 18.42 -13.06 2.15
CA GLY A 182 19.10 -12.17 1.23
C GLY A 182 18.17 -11.27 0.44
N ILE A 183 18.76 -10.49 -0.45
CA ILE A 183 18.06 -9.47 -1.23
C ILE A 183 18.37 -9.67 -2.71
N ASP A 184 17.32 -9.80 -3.50
CA ASP A 184 17.39 -9.80 -4.96
C ASP A 184 17.08 -8.41 -5.50
N TYR A 185 17.88 -7.96 -6.45
CA TYR A 185 17.61 -6.76 -7.22
C TYR A 185 18.24 -6.87 -8.60
N ASN A 186 17.58 -6.30 -9.60
CA ASN A 186 18.11 -6.24 -10.95
C ASN A 186 18.51 -4.78 -11.27
N ALA A 187 19.80 -4.57 -11.52
CA ALA A 187 20.29 -3.33 -12.09
C ALA A 187 20.11 -3.39 -13.61
N ASN A 188 19.03 -2.79 -14.11
CA ASN A 188 18.79 -2.76 -15.55
C ASN A 188 19.80 -1.83 -16.24
N ASN A 189 20.36 -2.32 -17.35
CA ASN A 189 21.10 -1.49 -18.29
C ASN A 189 20.09 -0.80 -19.21
N ILE A 190 20.10 0.53 -19.23
CA ILE A 190 19.36 1.29 -20.24
C ILE A 190 20.31 1.51 -21.41
N VAL A 191 19.91 1.05 -22.59
CA VAL A 191 20.58 1.37 -23.86
C VAL A 191 20.06 2.73 -24.32
N GLY A 192 20.92 3.75 -24.32
CA GLY A 192 20.59 5.06 -24.85
C GLY A 192 20.40 5.03 -26.38
N ILE A 193 19.74 6.06 -26.93
CA ILE A 193 19.50 6.24 -28.38
C ILE A 193 20.79 6.16 -29.24
N LEU A 194 21.97 6.37 -28.64
CA LEU A 194 23.29 6.29 -29.28
C LEU A 194 24.07 5.00 -28.95
N GLY A 195 23.42 3.97 -28.38
CA GLY A 195 24.07 2.70 -28.05
C GLY A 195 24.93 2.70 -26.77
N PHE A 196 24.94 3.80 -26.02
CA PHE A 196 25.61 3.85 -24.72
C PHE A 196 24.79 3.11 -23.64
N ASN A 197 25.44 2.17 -22.95
CA ASN A 197 24.84 1.46 -21.83
C ASN A 197 25.03 2.24 -20.53
N PHE A 198 23.93 2.68 -19.92
CA PHE A 198 23.93 3.27 -18.60
C PHE A 198 23.41 2.24 -17.59
N LYS A 199 24.23 1.92 -16.57
CA LYS A 199 23.75 1.18 -15.40
C LYS A 199 22.85 2.10 -14.59
N THR A 200 21.57 1.75 -14.47
CA THR A 200 20.66 2.46 -13.57
C THR A 200 20.67 1.82 -12.18
N ALA A 201 20.50 2.66 -11.16
CA ALA A 201 20.31 2.15 -9.81
C ALA A 201 19.01 1.32 -9.76
N PRO A 202 19.03 0.14 -9.14
CA PRO A 202 17.83 -0.66 -8.95
C PRO A 202 16.78 0.14 -8.18
N ASN A 203 15.52 0.02 -8.61
CA ASN A 203 14.38 0.71 -8.00
C ASN A 203 13.39 -0.27 -7.36
N GLU A 204 13.65 -1.57 -7.46
CA GLU A 204 12.85 -2.63 -6.86
C GLU A 204 13.80 -3.67 -6.28
N PHE A 205 13.54 -4.05 -5.03
CA PHE A 205 14.31 -5.01 -4.27
C PHE A 205 13.37 -6.02 -3.67
N PHE A 206 13.68 -7.31 -3.80
CA PHE A 206 12.94 -8.38 -3.15
C PHE A 206 13.78 -8.94 -2.00
N VAL A 207 13.31 -8.73 -0.77
CA VAL A 207 13.92 -9.28 0.44
C VAL A 207 13.30 -10.65 0.69
N ARG A 208 14.13 -11.70 0.61
CA ARG A 208 13.69 -13.08 0.83
C ARG A 208 13.62 -13.39 2.32
N THR A 209 12.59 -14.13 2.69
CA THR A 209 12.42 -14.64 4.05
C THR A 209 12.26 -16.15 4.03
N HIS A 210 12.91 -16.83 4.97
CA HIS A 210 12.74 -18.26 5.19
C HIS A 210 12.24 -18.53 6.60
N ARG A 211 11.51 -19.62 6.78
CA ARG A 211 11.06 -20.04 8.11
C ARG A 211 12.10 -20.99 8.68
N ILE A 212 12.66 -20.65 9.83
CA ILE A 212 13.57 -21.51 10.58
C ILE A 212 12.74 -22.71 11.10
N ASN A 213 13.20 -23.93 10.86
CA ASN A 213 12.54 -25.12 11.39
C ASN A 213 12.80 -25.22 12.91
N GLU A 214 11.82 -25.68 13.69
CA GLU A 214 11.93 -25.80 15.16
C GLU A 214 13.14 -26.62 15.65
N ILE A 215 13.70 -27.49 14.79
CA ILE A 215 14.88 -28.32 15.10
C ILE A 215 16.18 -27.49 15.16
N GLU A 216 16.30 -26.40 14.40
CA GLU A 216 17.50 -25.53 14.38
C GLU A 216 17.57 -24.57 15.58
N ILE A 217 16.46 -24.35 16.30
CA ILE A 217 16.40 -23.44 17.44
C ILE A 217 16.85 -24.14 18.75
N MET A 218 16.96 -25.47 18.74
CA MET A 218 17.33 -26.31 19.89
C MET A 218 18.78 -26.85 19.87
N THR A 219 19.57 -26.48 18.87
CA THR A 219 21.01 -26.79 18.74
C THR A 219 21.84 -25.53 18.86
#